data_AF-A0A200I2M9-F1
#
_entry.id   AF-A0A200I2M9-F1
#
_cell.length_a   1.000
_cell.length_b   1.000
_cell.length_c   1.000
_cell.angle_alpha   90.00
_cell.angle_beta   90.00
_cell.angle_gamma   90.00
#
_symmetry.space_group_name_H-M   'P 1'
#
loop_
_entity.id
_entity.type
_entity.pdbx_description
1 polymer ?
#
loop_
_entity_poly.entity_id
_entity_poly.type
_entity_poly.pdbx_seq_one_letter_code
_entity_poly.pdbx_strand_id
1 'polypeptide(L)' 'MNGMLHDLKLNTVCAEATCPNLGECFSSGTATFMIFGKHCSRNCRFCDVSFGHMEEMDE' A
#
# COMPACT_ATOMS: atom_id res chain seq x y z
N MET A 1 -2.35 -10.76 8.65
CA MET A 1 -1.83 -9.41 8.31
C MET A 1 -2.88 -8.56 7.61
N ASN A 2 -3.45 -8.98 6.48
CA ASN A 2 -4.41 -8.16 5.70
C ASN A 2 -5.60 -7.61 6.50
N GLY A 3 -6.25 -8.44 7.33
CA GLY A 3 -7.37 -7.99 8.18
C GLY A 3 -6.97 -6.88 9.15
N MET A 4 -5.86 -7.07 9.86
CA MET A 4 -5.32 -6.07 10.80
C MET A 4 -4.95 -4.75 10.09
N LEU A 5 -4.31 -4.82 8.93
CA LEU A 5 -3.95 -3.62 8.15
C LEU A 5 -5.19 -2.83 7.72
N HIS A 6 -6.22 -3.54 7.27
CA HIS A 6 -7.50 -2.94 6.91
C HIS A 6 -8.17 -2.26 8.12
N ASP A 7 -8.22 -2.94 9.27
CA ASP A 7 -8.85 -2.43 10.49
C ASP A 7 -8.14 -1.18 11.03
N LEU A 8 -6.81 -1.12 10.87
CA LEU A 8 -5.98 0.04 11.24
C LEU A 8 -5.91 1.11 10.14
N LYS A 9 -6.60 0.92 9.01
CA LYS A 9 -6.56 1.82 7.84
C LYS A 9 -5.14 2.08 7.33
N LEU A 10 -4.28 1.07 7.35
CA LEU A 10 -2.89 1.17 6.89
C LEU A 10 -2.74 0.63 5.47
N ASN A 11 -2.14 1.44 4.61
CA ASN A 11 -1.82 1.07 3.24
C ASN A 11 -0.38 0.54 3.14
N THR A 12 -0.15 -0.45 2.27
CA THR A 12 1.21 -1.00 2.04
C THR A 12 1.47 -1.14 0.55
N VAL A 13 2.70 -0.84 0.12
CA VAL A 13 3.09 -1.06 -1.28
C VAL A 13 3.07 -2.55 -1.64
N CYS A 14 3.19 -3.43 -0.63
CA CYS A 14 3.06 -4.87 -0.79
C CYS A 14 1.68 -5.24 -1.37
N ALA A 15 0.60 -4.61 -0.89
CA ALA A 15 -0.76 -4.87 -1.35
C ALA A 15 -1.14 -4.03 -2.59
N GLU A 16 -0.74 -2.76 -2.64
CA GLU A 16 -1.16 -1.83 -3.70
C GLU A 16 -0.41 -1.99 -5.03
N ALA A 17 0.72 -2.69 -5.04
CA ALA A 17 1.55 -2.87 -6.25
C ALA A 17 1.64 -4.33 -6.73
N THR A 18 0.66 -5.17 -6.37
CA THR A 18 0.59 -6.59 -6.77
C THR A 18 1.91 -7.33 -6.51
N CYS A 19 2.50 -7.12 -5.33
CA CYS A 19 3.82 -7.68 -5.01
C CYS A 19 3.75 -9.21 -4.93
N PRO A 20 4.56 -9.96 -5.71
CA PRO A 20 4.53 -11.43 -5.68
C PRO A 20 5.01 -12.01 -4.34
N ASN A 21 5.75 -11.23 -3.55
CA ASN A 21 6.32 -11.65 -2.27
C ASN A 21 5.40 -11.34 -1.08
N LEU A 22 4.15 -10.90 -1.31
CA LEU A 22 3.22 -10.46 -0.26
C LEU A 22 3.10 -11.48 0.89
N GLY A 23 2.89 -12.75 0.56
CA GLY A 23 2.75 -13.82 1.54
C GLY A 23 4.03 -14.07 2.34
N GLU A 24 5.17 -14.15 1.66
CA GLU A 24 6.48 -14.39 2.28
C GLU A 24 6.85 -13.26 3.25
N CYS A 25 6.78 -12.01 2.80
CA CYS A 25 7.11 -10.85 3.62
C CYS A 25 6.19 -10.75 4.84
N PHE A 26 4.87 -10.89 4.66
CA PHE A 26 3.92 -10.82 5.78
C PHE A 26 4.09 -11.98 6.77
N SER A 27 4.40 -13.18 6.28
CA SER A 27 4.70 -14.34 7.15
C SER A 27 5.97 -14.14 7.99
N SER A 28 6.93 -13.38 7.46
CA SER A 28 8.18 -13.02 8.13
C SER A 28 8.05 -11.77 9.03
N GLY A 29 6.85 -11.19 9.14
CA GLY A 29 6.62 -9.98 9.93
C GLY A 29 7.12 -8.68 9.29
N THR A 30 7.38 -8.68 7.98
CA THR A 30 7.91 -7.53 7.23
C THR A 30 6.82 -6.90 6.36
N ALA A 31 6.69 -5.58 6.42
CA ALA A 31 5.81 -4.80 5.54
C ALA A 31 6.44 -3.44 5.21
N THR A 32 6.12 -2.91 4.04
CA THR A 32 6.52 -1.56 3.61
C THR A 32 5.27 -0.68 3.48
N PHE A 33 5.16 0.31 4.36
CA PHE A 33 3.97 1.15 4.49
C PHE A 33 3.95 2.30 3.48
N MET A 34 2.74 2.68 3.07
CA MET A 34 2.45 3.90 2.32
C MET A 34 1.73 4.88 3.24
N ILE A 35 2.30 6.07 3.41
CA ILE A 35 1.85 7.04 4.43
C ILE A 35 0.85 8.09 3.91
N PHE A 36 0.73 8.25 2.58
CA PHE A 36 -0.13 9.27 1.95
C PHE A 36 -1.33 8.64 1.23
N GLY A 37 -1.91 7.63 1.84
CA GLY A 37 -3.00 6.85 1.23
C GLY A 37 -2.52 5.82 0.22
N LYS A 38 -3.47 5.26 -0.52
CA LYS A 38 -3.24 4.20 -1.53
C LYS A 38 -3.10 4.71 -2.97
N HIS A 39 -3.45 5.97 -3.21
CA HIS A 39 -3.43 6.56 -4.56
C HIS A 39 -2.13 7.33 -4.82
N CYS A 40 -1.61 7.23 -6.04
CA CYS A 40 -0.51 8.05 -6.50
C CYS A 40 -1.02 9.13 -7.45
N SER A 41 -0.63 10.39 -7.24
CA SER A 41 -0.95 11.50 -8.16
C SER A 41 -0.14 11.45 -9.46
N ARG A 42 0.83 10.55 -9.57
CA ARG A 42 1.61 10.29 -10.79
C ARG A 42 1.13 8.99 -11.43
N ASN A 43 1.19 8.94 -12.76
CA ASN A 43 0.84 7.75 -13.54
C ASN A 43 2.09 7.13 -14.19
N CYS A 44 3.00 6.63 -13.35
CA CYS A 44 4.25 6.02 -13.81
C CYS A 44 3.96 4.71 -14.56
N ARG A 45 4.43 4.59 -15.81
CA ARG A 45 4.12 3.43 -16.69
C ARG A 45 4.56 2.05 -16.16
N PHE A 46 5.43 2.02 -15.17
CA PHE A 46 5.96 0.79 -14.57
C PHE A 46 5.34 0.47 -13.21
N CYS A 47 4.60 1.42 -12.61
CA CYS A 47 4.11 1.29 -11.25
C CYS A 47 2.66 0.84 -11.29
N ASP A 48 2.34 -0.20 -10.52
CA ASP A 48 1.00 -0.79 -10.48
C ASP A 48 0.08 -0.13 -9.42
N VAL A 49 0.60 0.83 -8.66
CA VAL A 49 -0.20 1.61 -7.71
C VAL A 49 -1.25 2.44 -8.46
N SER A 50 -2.48 2.40 -7.95
CA SER A 50 -3.61 3.10 -8.58
C SER A 50 -3.37 4.61 -8.70
N PHE A 51 -3.46 5.13 -9.92
CA PHE A 51 -3.47 6.57 -10.17
C PHE A 51 -4.77 7.20 -9.64
N GLY A 52 -4.66 8.33 -8.92
CA GLY A 52 -5.82 9.01 -8.34
C GLY A 52 -5.47 10.31 -7.61
N HIS A 53 -6.49 10.93 -7.02
CA HIS A 53 -6.29 12.06 -6.12
C HIS A 53 -5.70 11.57 -4.79
N MET A 54 -4.86 12.40 -4.16
CA MET A 54 -4.26 12.11 -2.86
C MET A 54 -5.33 12.16 -1.76
N GLU A 55 -5.18 11.33 -0.74
CA GLU A 55 -6.01 11.41 0.46
C GLU A 55 -5.60 12.63 1.31
N GLU A 56 -6.55 13.19 2.06
CA GLU A 56 -6.25 14.26 3.01
C GLU A 56 -5.34 13.73 4.12
N MET A 57 -4.43 14.59 4.59
CA MET A 57 -3.57 14.26 5.72
C MET A 57 -4.36 14.44 7.02
N ASP A 58 -4.30 13.45 7.89
CA ASP A 58 -4.72 13.60 9.27
C ASP A 58 -3.83 14.65 9.96
N GLU A 59 -4.42 15.61 10.69
CA GLU A 59 -3.71 16.62 11.50
C GLU A 59 -3.25 16.07 12.87
#